data_AF-A0A0M8XGY2-F1
#
_entry.id   AF-A0A0M8XGY2-F1
#
_cell.length_a   1.000
_cell.length_b   1.000
_cell.length_c   1.000
_cell.angle_alpha   90.00
_cell.angle_beta   90.00
_cell.angle_gamma   90.00
#
_symmetry.space_group_name_H-M   'P 1'
#
loop_
_entity.id
_entity.type
_entity.pdbx_description
1 polymer ?
#
loop_
_entity_poly.entity_id
_entity_poly.type
_entity_poly.pdbx_seq_one_letter_code
_entity_poly.pdbx_strand_id
1 'polypeptide(L)'
;SVPLVLPKRGGVQVQVVVGEADDAGRRGVEVYGRPEPEDLDGDAGDGGEGAWTLHARGRLAPAEVSGGESLTVWPPTGAREVPLDGVYEHLEELGYAYGPAFRGLRRAWLGEGEVFAEVALPEALRAEAGRYLLHPALLDAA
;
A
#
# COMPACT_ATOMS: atom_id res chain seq x y z
N SER A 1 2.49 5.47 -13.97
CA SER A 1 3.52 5.06 -12.99
C SER A 1 4.15 3.77 -13.47
N VAL A 2 5.35 3.45 -13.00
CA VAL A 2 5.98 2.13 -13.25
C VAL A 2 6.01 1.35 -11.92
N PRO A 3 5.70 0.04 -11.91
CA PRO A 3 5.74 -0.75 -10.69
C PRO A 3 7.12 -0.82 -10.04
N LEU A 4 7.17 -0.81 -8.70
CA LEU A 4 8.39 -1.10 -7.94
C LEU A 4 8.46 -2.61 -7.70
N VAL A 5 9.18 -3.32 -8.56
CA VAL A 5 9.31 -4.77 -8.46
C VAL A 5 10.34 -5.13 -7.39
N LEU A 6 9.94 -5.93 -6.40
CA LEU A 6 10.86 -6.45 -5.40
C LEU A 6 11.52 -7.74 -5.92
N PRO A 7 12.85 -7.84 -5.91
CA PRO A 7 13.54 -9.04 -6.34
C PRO A 7 13.32 -10.16 -5.31
N LYS A 8 13.43 -11.41 -5.77
CA LYS A 8 13.32 -12.58 -4.87
C LYS A 8 14.45 -12.66 -3.85
N ARG A 9 15.59 -12.03 -4.14
CA ARG A 9 16.82 -11.96 -3.32
C ARG A 9 17.45 -10.59 -3.50
N GLY A 10 18.22 -10.15 -2.50
CA GLY A 10 18.76 -8.79 -2.47
C GLY A 10 17.70 -7.76 -2.07
N GLY A 11 18.05 -6.48 -2.18
CA GLY A 11 17.18 -5.37 -1.83
C GLY A 11 16.88 -4.44 -2.99
N VAL A 12 16.02 -3.47 -2.71
CA VAL A 12 15.82 -2.29 -3.54
C VAL A 12 16.05 -1.08 -2.66
N GLN A 13 16.95 -0.21 -3.08
CA GLN A 13 17.12 1.09 -2.46
C GLN A 13 15.92 1.96 -2.84
N VAL A 14 15.30 2.58 -1.85
CA VAL A 14 14.16 3.48 -2.03
C VAL A 14 14.56 4.87 -1.57
N GLN A 15 14.27 5.87 -2.40
CA GLN A 15 14.46 7.28 -2.07
C GLN A 15 13.14 8.03 -2.19
N VAL A 16 12.78 8.76 -1.14
CA VAL A 16 11.65 9.68 -1.15
C VAL A 16 12.19 11.11 -1.17
N VAL A 17 11.90 11.84 -2.24
CA VAL A 17 12.35 13.22 -2.42
C VAL A 17 11.17 14.14 -2.14
N VAL A 18 11.35 15.07 -1.20
CA VAL A 18 10.35 16.09 -0.85
C VAL A 18 10.91 17.45 -1.24
N GLY A 19 10.18 18.14 -2.12
CA GLY A 19 10.56 19.46 -2.61
C GLY A 19 10.33 20.59 -1.59
N GLU A 20 10.75 21.77 -1.99
CA GLU A 20 10.40 23.01 -1.27
C GLU A 20 8.88 23.22 -1.26
N ALA A 21 8.41 23.97 -0.26
CA ALA A 21 7.01 24.34 -0.18
C ALA A 21 6.72 25.49 -1.16
N ASP A 22 5.58 25.42 -1.85
CA ASP A 22 5.02 26.57 -2.56
C ASP A 22 4.39 27.58 -1.59
N ASP A 23 3.91 28.71 -2.12
CA ASP A 23 3.29 29.78 -1.32
C ASP A 23 2.07 29.30 -0.48
N ALA A 24 1.46 28.17 -0.85
CA ALA A 24 0.35 27.55 -0.12
C ALA A 24 0.82 26.44 0.85
N GLY A 25 2.13 26.30 1.08
CA GLY A 25 2.72 25.29 1.95
C GLY A 25 2.78 23.88 1.35
N ARG A 26 2.41 23.69 0.07
CA ARG A 26 2.38 22.37 -0.57
C ARG A 26 3.76 22.00 -1.09
N ARG A 27 4.15 20.74 -0.92
CA ARG A 27 5.46 20.21 -1.35
C ARG A 27 5.27 19.16 -2.42
N GLY A 28 6.11 19.18 -3.46
CA GLY A 28 6.21 18.04 -4.36
C GLY A 28 6.77 16.82 -3.62
N VAL A 29 6.29 15.62 -3.93
CA VAL A 29 6.86 14.36 -3.44
C VAL A 29 7.07 13.39 -4.60
N GLU A 30 8.23 12.75 -4.62
CA GLU A 30 8.63 11.77 -5.63
C GLU A 30 9.25 10.55 -4.94
N VAL A 31 8.92 9.35 -5.43
CA VAL A 31 9.42 8.07 -4.90
C VAL A 31 10.20 7.35 -5.99
N TYR A 32 11.49 7.15 -5.74
CA TYR A 32 12.41 6.47 -6.63
C TYR A 32 12.85 5.12 -6.07
N GLY A 33 13.11 4.17 -6.96
CA GLY A 33 13.62 2.84 -6.65
C GLY A 33 14.85 2.52 -7.50
N ARG A 34 15.81 1.80 -6.90
CA ARG A 34 17.00 1.29 -7.56
C ARG A 34 17.34 -0.10 -7.01
N PRO A 35 17.37 -1.16 -7.83
CA PRO A 35 17.81 -2.48 -7.36
C PRO A 35 19.22 -2.39 -6.75
N GLU A 36 19.45 -3.09 -5.64
CA GLU A 36 20.81 -3.25 -5.13
C GLU A 36 21.64 -4.06 -6.13
N PRO A 37 22.92 -3.73 -6.33
CA PRO A 37 23.80 -4.55 -7.15
C PRO A 37 23.87 -5.96 -6.55
N GLU A 38 23.73 -6.99 -7.39
CA GLU A 38 23.99 -8.36 -6.95
C GLU A 38 25.50 -8.50 -6.71
N ASP A 39 25.91 -8.97 -5.53
CA ASP A 39 27.29 -9.35 -5.22
C ASP A 39 27.68 -10.57 -6.09
N LEU A 40 27.94 -10.36 -7.38
CA LEU A 40 28.50 -11.37 -8.25
C LEU A 40 30.00 -11.10 -8.42
N ASP A 41 30.80 -12.00 -7.88
CA ASP A 41 32.24 -12.11 -8.15
C ASP A 41 32.49 -12.24 -9.66
N GLY A 42 32.78 -11.13 -10.35
CA GLY A 42 33.26 -11.21 -11.74
C GLY A 42 33.04 -9.94 -12.56
N ASP A 43 34.14 -9.25 -12.82
CA ASP A 43 34.32 -8.25 -13.90
C ASP A 43 33.22 -7.19 -14.01
N ALA A 44 33.27 -6.21 -13.11
CA ALA A 44 32.54 -4.95 -13.24
C ALA A 44 33.14 -4.15 -14.42
N GLY A 45 32.80 -4.55 -15.64
CA GLY A 45 32.83 -3.66 -16.80
C GLY A 45 31.98 -2.43 -16.52
N ASP A 46 32.38 -1.30 -17.08
CA ASP A 46 31.76 0.04 -16.95
C ASP A 46 30.26 0.04 -17.31
N GLY A 47 29.42 -0.40 -16.38
CA GLY A 47 27.98 -0.60 -16.50
C GLY A 47 27.30 -0.61 -15.13
N GLY A 48 27.70 0.36 -14.30
CA GLY A 48 27.48 0.44 -12.87
C GLY A 48 26.03 0.50 -12.37
N GLU A 49 25.91 0.45 -11.04
CA GLU A 49 24.71 0.64 -10.20
C GLU A 49 23.47 1.11 -10.99
N GLY A 50 22.47 0.23 -11.16
CA GLY A 50 21.32 0.49 -12.03
C GLY A 50 20.66 1.87 -11.83
N ALA A 51 20.11 2.47 -12.88
CA ALA A 51 19.55 3.82 -12.79
C ALA A 51 18.33 3.90 -11.84
N TRP A 52 18.24 5.00 -11.09
CA TRP A 52 17.04 5.32 -10.30
C TRP A 52 15.81 5.45 -11.20
N THR A 53 14.74 4.77 -10.83
CA THR A 53 13.46 4.79 -11.56
C THR A 53 12.38 5.47 -10.72
N LEU A 54 11.62 6.41 -11.31
CA LEU A 54 10.52 7.09 -10.64
C LEU A 54 9.25 6.22 -10.61
N HIS A 55 8.77 5.84 -9.43
CA HIS A 55 7.59 4.98 -9.27
C HIS A 55 6.31 5.75 -8.95
N ALA A 56 6.41 6.79 -8.15
CA ALA A 56 5.28 7.63 -7.76
C ALA A 56 5.68 9.10 -7.69
N ARG A 57 4.73 9.99 -8.02
CA ARG A 57 4.85 11.44 -7.88
C ARG A 57 3.53 12.02 -7.40
N GLY A 58 3.59 13.00 -6.51
CA GLY A 58 2.42 13.66 -5.97
C GLY A 58 2.73 14.99 -5.32
N ARG A 59 1.78 15.47 -4.51
CA ARG A 59 1.91 16.66 -3.67
C ARG A 59 1.47 16.35 -2.25
N LEU A 60 2.24 16.84 -1.29
CA LEU A 60 1.87 16.91 0.12
C LEU A 60 1.32 18.30 0.41
N ALA A 61 0.26 18.40 1.19
CA ALA A 61 -0.29 19.65 1.68
C ALA A 61 -0.30 19.63 3.21
N PRO A 62 -0.29 20.80 3.88
CA PRO A 62 -0.61 20.87 5.29
C PRO A 62 -1.95 20.18 5.57
N ALA A 63 -2.02 19.41 6.66
CA ALA A 63 -3.24 18.71 7.01
C ALA A 63 -4.34 19.73 7.36
N GLU A 64 -5.44 19.69 6.63
CA GLU A 64 -6.70 20.28 7.07
C GLU A 64 -7.48 19.18 7.78
N VAL A 65 -7.97 19.46 8.99
CA VAL A 65 -8.82 18.52 9.72
C VAL A 65 -10.19 18.53 9.05
N SER A 66 -10.35 17.74 7.99
CA SER A 66 -11.66 17.34 7.49
C SER A 66 -12.08 16.08 8.24
N GLY A 67 -13.07 16.20 9.13
CA GLY A 67 -13.67 15.02 9.74
C GLY A 67 -14.34 14.16 8.68
N GLY A 68 -13.95 12.89 8.56
CA GLY A 68 -14.73 11.91 7.83
C GLY A 68 -16.07 11.66 8.53
N GLU A 69 -17.03 11.05 7.83
CA GLU A 69 -18.29 10.66 8.45
C GLU A 69 -18.04 9.66 9.57
N SER A 70 -18.67 9.89 10.71
CA SER A 70 -18.48 9.04 11.88
C SER A 70 -19.30 7.75 11.72
N LEU A 71 -18.62 6.60 11.71
CA LEU A 71 -19.24 5.28 11.66
C LEU A 71 -19.77 4.85 13.05
N THR A 72 -20.72 5.62 13.60
CA THR A 72 -21.25 5.36 14.96
C THR A 72 -22.26 4.21 15.02
N VAL A 73 -22.84 3.81 13.88
CA VAL A 73 -23.76 2.67 13.76
C VAL A 73 -23.10 1.61 12.90
N TRP A 74 -22.83 0.44 13.49
CA TRP A 74 -22.11 -0.64 12.81
C TRP A 74 -22.71 -2.04 13.11
N PRO A 75 -23.00 -2.87 12.10
CA PRO A 75 -22.94 -2.53 10.67
C PRO A 75 -24.01 -1.47 10.29
N PRO A 76 -23.84 -0.76 9.17
CA PRO A 76 -24.78 0.29 8.76
C PRO A 76 -26.21 -0.22 8.60
N THR A 77 -27.17 0.62 8.97
CA THR A 77 -28.60 0.26 8.88
C THR A 77 -29.00 0.05 7.43
N GLY A 78 -29.67 -1.06 7.13
CA GLY A 78 -30.11 -1.39 5.77
C GLY A 78 -29.04 -2.02 4.88
N ALA A 79 -27.78 -2.11 5.34
CA ALA A 79 -26.74 -2.80 4.61
C ALA A 79 -26.86 -4.33 4.77
N ARG A 80 -26.69 -5.06 3.67
CA ARG A 80 -26.76 -6.53 3.65
C ARG A 80 -25.35 -7.12 3.68
N GLU A 81 -25.08 -7.97 4.66
CA GLU A 81 -23.82 -8.71 4.72
C GLU A 81 -23.66 -9.64 3.52
N VAL A 82 -22.44 -9.71 2.98
CA VAL A 82 -22.10 -10.60 1.88
C VAL A 82 -21.12 -11.69 2.33
N PRO A 83 -21.29 -12.94 1.87
CA PRO A 83 -20.35 -14.00 2.16
C PRO A 83 -19.00 -13.71 1.49
N LEU A 84 -17.92 -14.09 2.17
CA LEU A 84 -16.54 -13.93 1.70
C LEU A 84 -15.88 -15.26 1.30
N ASP A 85 -16.63 -16.36 1.35
CA ASP A 85 -16.12 -17.68 0.98
C ASP A 85 -15.56 -17.67 -0.44
N GLY A 86 -14.29 -18.10 -0.59
CA GLY A 86 -13.63 -18.17 -1.89
C GLY A 86 -13.16 -16.82 -2.46
N VAL A 87 -13.29 -15.70 -1.73
CA VAL A 87 -12.98 -14.37 -2.29
C VAL A 87 -11.50 -14.25 -2.71
N TYR A 88 -10.58 -14.75 -1.91
CA TYR A 88 -9.14 -14.63 -2.20
C TYR A 88 -8.69 -15.63 -3.25
N GLU A 89 -9.31 -16.81 -3.31
CA GLU A 89 -9.12 -17.80 -4.36
C GLU A 89 -9.59 -17.22 -5.71
N HIS A 90 -10.75 -16.58 -5.75
CA HIS A 90 -11.25 -15.90 -6.95
C HIS A 90 -10.36 -14.73 -7.38
N LEU A 91 -9.86 -13.94 -6.42
CA LEU A 91 -8.88 -12.87 -6.72
C LEU A 91 -7.58 -13.45 -7.29
N GLU A 92 -7.13 -14.59 -6.79
CA GLU A 92 -5.95 -15.29 -7.31
C GLU A 92 -6.15 -15.77 -8.75
N GLU A 93 -7.34 -16.30 -9.09
CA GLU A 93 -7.72 -16.64 -10.48
C GLU A 93 -7.68 -15.43 -11.42
N LEU A 94 -7.96 -14.24 -10.90
CA LEU A 94 -7.87 -12.97 -11.61
C LEU A 94 -6.43 -12.39 -11.65
N GLY A 95 -5.45 -13.09 -11.07
CA GLY A 95 -4.03 -12.70 -11.05
C GLY A 95 -3.60 -11.94 -9.79
N TYR A 96 -4.49 -11.72 -8.82
CA TYR A 96 -4.18 -11.07 -7.54
C TYR A 96 -3.81 -12.12 -6.49
N ALA A 97 -2.55 -12.58 -6.55
CA ALA A 97 -2.02 -13.57 -5.62
C ALA A 97 -1.69 -12.95 -4.24
N TYR A 98 -2.72 -12.54 -3.51
CA TYR A 98 -2.56 -11.98 -2.17
C TYR A 98 -2.01 -13.02 -1.19
N GLY A 99 -0.83 -12.76 -0.64
CA GLY A 99 -0.25 -13.58 0.43
C GLY A 99 -0.93 -13.35 1.78
N PRO A 100 -0.64 -14.18 2.81
CA PRO A 100 -1.32 -14.12 4.11
C PRO A 100 -1.31 -12.74 4.79
N ALA A 101 -0.25 -11.94 4.56
CA ALA A 101 -0.11 -10.59 5.07
C ALA A 101 -1.22 -9.63 4.58
N PHE A 102 -1.69 -9.81 3.35
CA PHE A 102 -2.63 -8.92 2.65
C PHE A 102 -4.07 -9.46 2.65
N ARG A 103 -4.31 -10.65 3.22
CA ARG A 103 -5.65 -11.21 3.35
C ARG A 103 -6.38 -10.67 4.59
N GLY A 104 -6.58 -9.35 4.63
CA GLY A 104 -7.08 -8.61 5.79
C GLY A 104 -8.61 -8.48 5.92
N LEU A 105 -9.37 -8.72 4.84
CA LEU A 105 -10.83 -8.56 4.80
C LEU A 105 -11.52 -9.59 5.70
N ARG A 106 -12.37 -9.12 6.61
CA ARG A 106 -13.06 -9.97 7.61
C ARG A 106 -14.54 -10.12 7.34
N ARG A 107 -15.20 -9.01 7.04
CA ARG A 107 -16.65 -8.94 6.79
C ARG A 107 -16.91 -7.79 5.81
N ALA A 108 -17.94 -7.93 4.99
CA ALA A 108 -18.36 -6.88 4.08
C ALA A 108 -19.89 -6.79 4.00
N TRP A 109 -20.40 -5.58 3.79
CA TRP A 109 -21.81 -5.29 3.61
C TRP A 109 -22.02 -4.39 2.39
N LEU A 110 -23.12 -4.61 1.70
CA LEU A 110 -23.58 -3.77 0.59
C LEU A 110 -24.76 -2.91 1.06
N GLY A 111 -24.59 -1.59 0.99
CA GLY A 111 -25.64 -0.60 1.18
C GLY A 111 -26.21 -0.10 -0.14
N GLU A 112 -26.87 1.07 -0.11
CA GLU A 112 -27.36 1.74 -1.32
C GLU A 112 -26.21 2.50 -2.00
N GLY A 113 -25.54 1.85 -2.96
CA GLY A 113 -24.42 2.44 -3.71
C GLY A 113 -23.09 2.45 -2.96
N GLU A 114 -23.03 1.87 -1.77
CA GLU A 114 -21.87 1.87 -0.89
C GLU A 114 -21.45 0.45 -0.49
N VAL A 115 -20.15 0.28 -0.25
CA VAL A 115 -19.57 -0.94 0.32
C VAL A 115 -18.96 -0.59 1.67
N PHE A 116 -19.26 -1.41 2.66
CA PHE A 116 -18.69 -1.32 4.00
C PHE A 116 -17.89 -2.58 4.27
N ALA A 117 -16.76 -2.46 4.96
CA ALA A 117 -15.92 -3.60 5.29
C ALA A 117 -15.33 -3.48 6.70
N GLU A 118 -15.19 -4.62 7.36
CA GLU A 118 -14.27 -4.79 8.49
C GLU A 118 -12.98 -5.38 7.94
N VAL A 119 -11.87 -4.68 8.17
CA VAL A 119 -10.53 -5.09 7.76
C VAL A 119 -9.64 -5.11 8.98
N ALA A 120 -8.87 -6.18 9.15
CA ALA A 120 -7.97 -6.30 10.28
C ALA A 120 -6.67 -7.00 9.87
N LEU A 121 -5.55 -6.45 10.35
CA LEU A 121 -4.24 -7.07 10.16
C LEU A 121 -4.24 -8.51 10.70
N PRO A 122 -3.61 -9.44 9.96
CA PRO A 122 -3.26 -10.76 10.49
C PRO A 122 -2.46 -10.64 11.79
N GLU A 123 -2.64 -11.60 12.71
CA GLU A 123 -2.01 -11.58 14.04
C GLU A 123 -0.50 -11.33 13.97
N ALA A 124 0.18 -11.99 13.03
CA ALA A 124 1.62 -11.91 12.84
C ALA A 124 2.14 -10.47 12.59
N LEU A 125 1.30 -9.57 12.06
CA LEU A 125 1.68 -8.19 11.73
C LEU A 125 1.26 -7.17 12.79
N ARG A 126 0.45 -7.57 13.79
CA ARG A 126 -0.11 -6.62 14.77
C ARG A 126 0.97 -5.97 15.64
N ALA A 127 2.01 -6.72 16.00
CA ALA A 127 3.11 -6.20 16.80
C ALA A 127 3.88 -5.07 16.08
N GLU A 128 3.92 -5.09 14.75
CA GLU A 128 4.60 -4.09 13.94
C GLU A 128 3.69 -2.94 13.49
N ALA A 129 2.37 -3.10 13.62
CA ALA A 129 1.38 -2.14 13.14
C ALA A 129 1.62 -0.72 13.67
N GLY A 130 1.97 -0.58 14.95
CA GLY A 130 2.24 0.71 15.60
C GLY A 130 3.48 1.46 15.08
N ARG A 131 4.31 0.82 14.24
CA ARG A 131 5.45 1.47 13.57
C ARG A 131 5.02 2.28 12.34
N TYR A 132 3.79 2.10 11.88
CA TYR A 132 3.22 2.78 10.72
C TYR A 132 2.12 3.73 11.18
N LEU A 133 1.97 4.86 10.48
CA LEU A 133 0.76 5.67 10.63
C LEU A 133 -0.47 4.87 10.19
N LEU A 134 -0.33 4.16 9.06
CA LEU A 134 -1.27 3.17 8.56
C LEU A 134 -0.45 2.05 7.91
N HIS A 135 -0.65 0.81 8.35
CA HIS A 135 0.12 -0.32 7.83
C HIS A 135 -0.25 -0.58 6.35
N PRO A 136 0.72 -0.70 5.42
CA PRO A 136 0.42 -0.87 3.99
C PRO A 136 -0.50 -2.04 3.66
N ALA A 137 -0.32 -3.20 4.31
CA ALA A 137 -1.21 -4.35 4.13
C ALA A 137 -2.63 -4.15 4.71
N LEU A 138 -2.81 -3.23 5.66
CA LEU A 138 -4.15 -2.87 6.15
C LEU A 138 -4.84 -1.93 5.16
N LEU A 139 -4.09 -0.95 4.63
CA LEU A 139 -4.58 -0.03 3.61
C LEU A 139 -4.95 -0.75 2.31
N ASP A 140 -4.13 -1.70 1.86
CA ASP A 140 -4.38 -2.46 0.63
C ASP A 140 -5.60 -3.39 0.73
N ALA A 141 -5.90 -3.87 1.94
CA ALA A 141 -7.04 -4.74 2.17
C ALA A 141 -8.38 -3.99 2.39
N ALA A 142 -8.36 -2.65 2.46
CA ALA A 142 -9.52 -1.78 2.70
C ALA A 142 -10.02 -1.15 1.40
#